data_AF-A0A837HWB3-F1
#
_entry.id   AF-A0A837HWB3-F1
#
_cell.length_a   1.000
_cell.length_b   1.000
_cell.length_c   1.000
_cell.angle_alpha   90.00
_cell.angle_beta   90.00
_cell.angle_gamma   90.00
#
_symmetry.space_group_name_H-M   'P 1'
#
loop_
_entity.id
_entity.type
_entity.pdbx_description
1 polymer ?
#
loop_
_entity_poly.entity_id
_entity_poly.type
_entity_poly.pdbx_seq_one_letter_code
_entity_poly.pdbx_strand_id
1 'polypeptide(L)' 'MRGKTPVSIVYTEKYLDIKSAMNRELQVKKWTRAKKEALIKGELELLKKL' A
#
# COMPACT_ATOMS: atom_id res chain seq x y z
N MET A 1 15.92 -3.16 -24.50
CA MET A 1 15.26 -3.78 -23.31
C MET A 1 15.45 -2.84 -22.14
N ARG A 2 14.37 -2.33 -21.52
CA ARG A 2 14.46 -1.43 -20.35
C ARG A 2 14.82 -2.31 -19.14
N GLY A 3 16.05 -2.18 -18.63
CA GLY A 3 16.54 -2.99 -17.50
C GLY A 3 15.65 -2.79 -16.27
N LYS A 4 15.27 -3.89 -15.61
CA LYS A 4 14.50 -3.84 -14.35
C LYS A 4 15.41 -3.24 -13.29
N THR A 5 15.11 -2.02 -12.85
CA THR A 5 15.74 -1.46 -11.64
C THR A 5 15.43 -2.37 -10.45
N PRO A 6 16.33 -2.49 -9.47
CA PRO A 6 16.05 -3.25 -8.25
C PRO A 6 14.80 -2.67 -7.57
N VAL A 7 13.90 -3.56 -7.14
CA VAL A 7 12.71 -3.21 -6.37
C VAL A 7 12.90 -3.67 -4.93
N SER A 8 12.49 -2.82 -3.99
CA SER A 8 12.56 -3.09 -2.56
C SER A 8 11.16 -3.10 -1.96
N ILE A 9 10.91 -4.04 -1.03
CA ILE A 9 9.65 -4.12 -0.29
C ILE A 9 9.68 -3.06 0.81
N VAL A 10 8.83 -2.03 0.68
CA VAL A 10 8.77 -0.91 1.64
C VAL A 10 7.65 -1.05 2.66
N TYR A 11 6.68 -1.94 2.41
CA TYR A 11 5.51 -2.12 3.26
C TYR A 11 4.86 -3.50 3.05
N THR A 12 4.41 -4.11 4.14
CA THR A 12 3.71 -5.41 4.13
C THR A 12 2.64 -5.45 5.21
N GLU A 13 1.48 -6.02 4.89
CA GLU A 13 0.38 -6.28 5.84
C GLU A 13 0.04 -7.77 5.83
N LYS A 14 -0.36 -8.31 6.97
CA LYS A 14 -0.86 -9.68 7.10
C LYS A 14 -2.36 -9.66 7.36
N TYR A 15 -3.07 -10.57 6.70
CA TYR A 15 -4.51 -10.79 6.88
C TYR A 15 -4.76 -12.28 7.14
N LEU A 16 -5.81 -12.59 7.88
CA LEU A 16 -6.16 -13.96 8.27
C LEU A 16 -6.77 -14.75 7.10
N ASP A 17 -7.40 -14.06 6.16
CA ASP A 17 -8.15 -14.65 5.06
C ASP A 17 -7.92 -13.91 3.74
N ILE A 18 -8.03 -14.68 2.65
CA ILE A 18 -7.76 -14.22 1.27
C ILE A 18 -8.71 -13.07 0.90
N LYS A 19 -9.98 -13.14 1.34
CA LYS A 19 -10.98 -12.12 1.03
C LYS A 19 -10.61 -10.76 1.63
N SER A 20 -10.17 -10.72 2.88
CA SER A 20 -9.70 -9.47 3.51
C SER A 20 -8.46 -8.92 2.82
N ALA A 21 -7.50 -9.79 2.48
CA ALA A 21 -6.30 -9.39 1.74
C ALA A 21 -6.63 -8.78 0.36
N MET A 22 -7.53 -9.42 -0.39
CA MET A 22 -7.97 -8.93 -1.72
C MET A 22 -8.70 -7.58 -1.61
N ASN A 23 -9.60 -7.43 -0.64
CA ASN A 23 -10.31 -6.16 -0.42
C ASN A 23 -9.33 -5.04 -0.08
N ARG A 24 -8.33 -5.32 0.74
CA ARG A 24 -7.28 -4.36 1.09
C ARG A 24 -6.43 -3.99 -0.13
N GLU A 25 -6.00 -4.97 -0.91
CA GLU A 25 -5.22 -4.73 -2.12
C GLU A 25 -5.97 -3.82 -3.10
N LEU A 26 -7.26 -4.09 -3.33
CA LEU A 26 -8.13 -3.27 -4.18
C LEU A 26 -8.26 -1.83 -3.65
N GLN A 27 -8.37 -1.67 -2.33
CA GLN A 27 -8.40 -0.36 -1.68
C GLN A 27 -7.09 0.41 -1.92
N VAL A 28 -5.93 -0.20 -1.63
CA VAL A 28 -4.61 0.42 -1.83
C VAL A 28 -4.35 0.71 -3.30
N LYS A 29 -4.75 -0.17 -4.22
CA LYS A 29 -4.54 0.02 -5.67
C LYS A 29 -5.12 1.34 -6.17
N LYS A 30 -6.32 1.71 -5.68
CA LYS A 30 -7.03 2.94 -6.02
C LYS A 30 -6.51 4.20 -5.30
N TRP A 31 -5.64 4.05 -4.31
CA TRP A 31 -5.11 5.19 -3.57
C TRP A 31 -4.13 6.02 -4.38
N THR A 32 -4.16 7.33 -4.12
CA THR A 32 -3.16 8.28 -4.58
C THR A 32 -1.80 7.94 -3.99
N ARG A 33 -0.73 8.46 -4.61
CA ARG A 33 0.63 8.30 -4.11
C ARG A 33 0.76 8.79 -2.67
N ALA A 34 0.17 9.94 -2.35
CA ALA A 34 0.20 10.53 -1.01
C ALA A 34 -0.41 9.60 0.06
N LYS A 35 -1.55 8.96 -0.23
CA LYS A 35 -2.15 7.97 0.68
C LYS A 35 -1.26 6.75 0.89
N LYS A 36 -0.63 6.24 -0.17
CA LYS A 36 0.30 5.10 -0.07
C LYS A 36 1.54 5.48 0.76
N GLU A 37 2.09 6.67 0.57
CA GLU A 37 3.23 7.16 1.34
C GLU A 37 2.88 7.36 2.82
N ALA A 38 1.70 7.93 3.12
CA ALA A 38 1.20 8.04 4.50
C ALA A 38 1.04 6.65 5.16
N LEU A 39 0.52 5.67 4.41
CA LEU A 39 0.43 4.28 4.87
C LEU A 39 1.81 3.68 5.18
N ILE A 40 2.78 3.82 4.27
CA ILE A 40 4.15 3.31 4.44
C ILE A 40 4.81 3.92 5.68
N LYS A 41 4.55 5.20 5.97
CA LYS A 41 5.07 5.92 7.15
C LYS A 41 4.33 5.63 8.46
N GLY A 42 3.18 4.96 8.41
CA GLY A 42 2.33 4.74 9.60
C GLY A 42 1.52 5.97 10.03
N GLU A 43 1.42 7.01 9.19
CA GLU A 43 0.68 8.25 9.49
C GLU A 43 -0.81 8.07 9.24
N LEU A 44 -1.49 7.32 10.11
CA LEU A 44 -2.90 6.95 9.95
C LEU A 44 -3.85 8.16 9.98
N GLU A 45 -3.49 9.21 10.73
CA GLU A 45 -4.29 10.45 10.79
C GLU A 45 -4.25 11.19 9.44
N LEU A 46 -3.05 11.30 8.85
CA LEU A 46 -2.89 11.90 7.53
C LEU A 46 -3.58 11.06 6.45
N LEU A 47 -3.47 9.73 6.55
CA LEU A 47 -4.12 8.80 5.63
C LEU A 47 -5.65 8.98 5.56
N LYS A 48 -6.29 9.27 6.71
CA LYS A 48 -7.74 9.54 6.79
C LYS A 48 -8.14 10.90 6.25
N LYS A 49 -7.22 11.88 6.27
CA LYS A 49 -7.47 13.26 5.84
C LYS A 49 -7.35 13.46 4.33
N LEU A 50 -6.51 12.66 3.67
CA LEU A 50 -6.32 12.64 2.22
C LEU A 50 -7.46 11.91 1.50
#